data_AF-A0A3N0A0L2-F1
#
_entry.id   AF-A0A3N0A0L2-F1
#
_cell.length_a   1.000
_cell.length_b   1.000
_cell.length_c   1.000
_cell.angle_alpha   90.00
_cell.angle_beta   90.00
_cell.angle_gamma   90.00
#
_symmetry.space_group_name_H-M   'P 1'
#
loop_
_entity.id
_entity.type
_entity.pdbx_description
1 polymer ?
#
loop_
_entity_poly.entity_id
_entity_poly.type
_entity_poly.pdbx_seq_one_letter_code
_entity_poly.pdbx_strand_id
1 'polypeptide(L)'
;MADSKIRELIRVLFDEFAKTGRDNLSVMQILKTLYLVKMELPDENPLKQRLAYYWYLKGPTSNVIYCEIKDMEKDGMICHPYKDSEMYCLAADTPPDITHDEIMSHTSSLITKHVNSFTSMENMIRDIYDGYSPFPFYTAYNLDFRNKFEEYCRYVLGSKGGDHMHMRNDVLESFDMALLALPARREFFEFRLLCNDYSKSLHVLLMTDLSFDEDMEDDFESARHLCGKIWTAFAYNARLYAYDQHYDQFIQAWKHKCNAVMKNLQDRIKDFSDSVDRLPVPEEKLSDEVEKIMYKIEHDKMSASGTHTIGEYRKIIDKMCR
;
A
#
# COMPACT_ATOMS: atom_id res chain seq x y z
N MET A 1 15.65 3.80 25.81
CA MET A 1 16.06 5.20 26.05
C MET A 1 15.26 6.02 25.07
N ALA A 2 14.37 6.88 25.56
CA ALA A 2 13.62 7.82 24.74
C ALA A 2 14.60 8.77 24.03
N ASP A 3 14.35 9.09 22.77
CA ASP A 3 15.17 10.06 22.04
C ASP A 3 14.55 11.45 22.25
N SER A 4 15.15 12.22 23.15
CA SER A 4 14.64 13.55 23.53
C SER A 4 14.43 14.48 22.33
N LYS A 5 15.19 14.31 21.24
CA LYS A 5 14.99 15.12 20.04
C LYS A 5 13.74 14.70 19.24
N ILE A 6 13.45 13.41 19.12
CA ILE A 6 12.24 12.94 18.42
C ILE A 6 10.99 13.35 19.20
N ARG A 7 11.06 13.24 20.53
CA ARG A 7 10.03 13.73 21.45
C ARG A 7 9.72 15.21 21.22
N GLU A 8 10.76 16.03 21.16
CA GLU A 8 10.62 17.47 20.91
C GLU A 8 10.04 17.76 19.52
N LEU A 9 10.40 16.99 18.48
CA LEU A 9 9.78 17.12 17.15
C LEU A 9 8.27 16.82 17.18
N ILE A 10 7.85 15.78 17.89
CA ILE A 10 6.44 15.45 18.05
C ILE A 10 5.72 16.56 18.81
N ARG A 11 6.31 17.09 19.89
CA ARG A 11 5.76 18.22 20.65
C ARG A 11 5.59 19.47 19.80
N VAL A 12 6.62 19.87 19.05
CA VAL A 12 6.56 21.00 18.10
C VAL A 12 5.47 20.77 17.06
N LEU A 13 5.32 19.55 16.56
CA LEU A 13 4.25 19.21 15.63
C LEU A 13 2.85 19.46 16.21
N PHE A 14 2.61 19.09 17.48
CA PHE A 14 1.35 19.42 18.17
C PHE A 14 1.12 20.93 18.26
N ASP A 15 2.12 21.69 18.69
CA ASP A 15 2.01 23.16 18.80
C ASP A 15 1.68 23.81 17.45
N GLU A 16 2.36 23.40 16.38
CA GLU A 16 2.13 23.96 15.04
C GLU A 16 0.73 23.62 14.53
N PHE A 17 0.23 22.40 14.74
CA PHE A 17 -1.13 22.05 14.36
C PHE A 17 -2.19 22.79 15.20
N ALA A 18 -1.95 22.97 16.50
CA ALA A 18 -2.84 23.74 17.38
C ALA A 18 -3.00 25.19 16.89
N LYS A 19 -1.92 25.82 16.38
CA LYS A 19 -1.98 27.16 15.74
C LYS A 19 -2.92 27.22 14.53
N THR A 20 -3.18 26.08 13.88
CA THR A 20 -4.15 25.97 12.77
C THR A 20 -5.57 25.61 13.23
N GLY A 21 -5.83 25.57 14.54
CA GLY A 21 -7.11 25.15 15.13
C GLY A 21 -7.29 23.64 15.19
N ARG A 22 -6.22 22.85 15.09
CA ARG A 22 -6.24 21.39 15.16
C ARG A 22 -5.48 20.89 16.39
N ASP A 23 -6.19 20.76 17.51
CA ASP A 23 -5.58 20.38 18.80
C ASP A 23 -5.35 18.87 18.96
N ASN A 24 -5.93 18.06 18.07
CA ASN A 24 -5.87 16.61 18.12
C ASN A 24 -5.19 16.05 16.86
N LEU A 25 -4.24 15.14 17.03
CA LEU A 25 -3.52 14.48 15.93
C LEU A 25 -3.65 12.96 15.98
N SER A 26 -3.89 12.35 14.83
CA SER A 26 -3.74 10.91 14.63
C SER A 26 -2.26 10.55 14.51
N VAL A 27 -1.92 9.30 14.82
CA VAL A 27 -0.56 8.78 14.58
C VAL A 27 -0.18 8.87 13.10
N MET A 28 -1.15 8.74 12.18
CA MET A 28 -0.89 8.91 10.75
C MET A 28 -0.43 10.33 10.40
N GLN A 29 -1.10 11.36 10.92
CA GLN A 29 -0.67 12.75 10.71
C GLN A 29 0.74 12.99 11.24
N ILE A 30 1.06 12.43 12.41
CA ILE A 30 2.41 12.52 13.00
C ILE A 30 3.44 11.85 12.09
N LEU A 31 3.20 10.59 11.71
CA LEU A 31 4.11 9.82 10.87
C LEU A 31 4.34 10.48 9.51
N LYS A 32 3.28 10.99 8.87
CA LYS A 32 3.36 11.57 7.52
C LYS A 32 4.03 12.93 7.51
N THR A 33 3.72 13.79 8.47
CA THR A 33 4.36 15.10 8.55
C THR A 33 5.85 14.96 8.86
N LEU A 34 6.22 14.11 9.84
CA LEU A 34 7.63 13.86 10.15
C LEU A 34 8.38 13.14 9.02
N TYR A 35 7.68 12.36 8.17
CA TYR A 35 8.29 11.76 6.99
C TYR A 35 8.64 12.82 5.95
N LEU A 36 7.72 13.75 5.65
CA LEU A 36 7.97 14.86 4.74
C LEU A 36 9.14 15.72 5.23
N VAL A 37 9.18 16.02 6.53
CA VAL A 37 10.31 16.70 7.17
C VAL A 37 11.61 15.92 6.95
N LYS A 38 11.64 14.60 7.21
CA LYS A 38 12.83 13.76 6.95
C LYS A 38 13.30 13.89 5.49
N MET A 39 12.38 13.87 4.52
CA MET A 39 12.73 13.93 3.11
C MET A 39 13.38 15.25 2.70
N GLU A 40 13.05 16.36 3.38
CA GLU A 40 13.62 17.69 3.12
C GLU A 40 14.89 18.00 3.95
N LEU A 41 15.18 17.24 5.00
CA LEU A 41 16.42 17.42 5.77
C LEU A 41 17.67 17.08 4.94
N PRO A 42 18.80 17.78 5.12
CA PRO A 42 20.09 17.41 4.54
C PRO A 42 20.56 16.01 4.98
N ASP A 43 21.32 15.31 4.15
CA ASP A 43 21.78 13.94 4.44
C ASP A 43 22.73 13.87 5.65
N GLU A 44 23.49 14.94 5.88
CA GLU A 44 24.40 15.11 7.01
C GLU A 44 23.67 15.44 8.30
N ASN A 45 22.37 15.76 8.26
CA ASN A 45 21.61 16.11 9.44
C ASN A 45 21.38 14.85 10.31
N PRO A 46 21.84 14.83 11.57
CA PRO A 46 21.73 13.64 12.43
C PRO A 46 20.28 13.27 12.75
N LEU A 47 19.33 14.22 12.72
CA LEU A 47 17.91 13.92 12.91
C LEU A 47 17.33 13.13 11.74
N LYS A 48 17.82 13.36 10.52
CA LYS A 48 17.37 12.60 9.35
C LYS A 48 17.61 11.11 9.52
N GLN A 49 18.76 10.74 10.10
CA GLN A 49 19.12 9.34 10.37
C GLN A 49 18.33 8.74 11.54
N ARG A 50 17.97 9.56 12.54
CA ARG A 50 17.15 9.12 13.70
C ARG A 50 15.69 8.89 13.33
N LEU A 51 15.17 9.65 12.38
CA LEU A 51 13.84 9.45 11.80
C LEU A 51 13.86 8.23 10.87
N ALA A 52 13.99 7.02 11.40
CA ALA A 52 14.04 5.80 10.58
C ALA A 52 12.64 5.37 10.11
N TYR A 53 12.46 5.18 8.80
CA TYR A 53 11.17 4.79 8.20
C TYR A 53 11.26 3.52 7.36
N TYR A 54 10.12 2.88 7.14
CA TYR A 54 9.93 1.85 6.12
C TYR A 54 8.56 2.03 5.46
N TRP A 55 8.41 1.60 4.22
CA TRP A 55 7.14 1.63 3.50
C TRP A 55 6.31 0.38 3.79
N TYR A 56 5.02 0.55 4.10
CA TYR A 56 4.12 -0.54 4.47
C TYR A 56 2.65 -0.25 4.11
N LEU A 57 1.68 -0.89 4.77
CA LEU A 57 0.24 -0.89 4.42
C LEU A 57 -0.41 0.48 4.25
N LYS A 58 0.05 1.48 5.03
CA LYS A 58 -0.46 2.85 4.98
C LYS A 58 0.61 3.83 4.50
N GLY A 59 1.63 3.35 3.77
CA GLY A 59 2.77 4.15 3.30
C GLY A 59 3.94 4.19 4.29
N PRO A 60 4.71 5.30 4.36
CA PRO A 60 5.85 5.41 5.26
C PRO A 60 5.43 5.30 6.72
N THR A 61 6.12 4.43 7.45
CA THR A 61 5.84 4.03 8.83
C THR A 61 7.15 4.02 9.63
N SER A 62 7.11 4.28 10.94
CA SER A 62 8.32 4.32 11.79
C SER A 62 8.04 3.72 13.17
N ASN A 63 8.76 2.65 13.53
CA ASN A 63 8.68 2.11 14.89
C ASN A 63 9.32 3.06 15.90
N VAL A 64 10.31 3.86 15.49
CA VAL A 64 10.95 4.86 16.35
C VAL A 64 9.91 5.87 16.83
N ILE A 65 9.10 6.41 15.91
CA ILE A 65 8.02 7.35 16.24
C ILE A 65 6.91 6.66 17.05
N TYR A 66 6.53 5.42 16.70
CA TYR A 66 5.54 4.68 17.52
C TYR A 66 6.01 4.47 18.95
N CYS A 67 7.29 4.12 19.16
CA CYS A 67 7.85 3.95 20.49
C CYS A 67 7.85 5.29 21.24
N GLU A 68 8.24 6.39 20.58
CA GLU A 68 8.26 7.70 21.24
C GLU A 68 6.85 8.20 21.59
N ILE A 69 5.85 8.00 20.73
CA ILE A 69 4.44 8.30 21.05
C ILE A 69 3.99 7.52 22.29
N LYS A 70 4.32 6.22 22.37
CA LYS A 70 3.98 5.39 23.54
C LYS A 70 4.70 5.84 24.81
N ASP A 71 5.96 6.22 24.71
CA ASP A 71 6.72 6.74 25.84
C ASP A 71 6.15 8.10 26.29
N MET A 72 5.81 8.99 25.37
CA MET A 72 5.14 10.27 25.67
C MET A 72 3.76 10.09 26.31
N GLU A 73 2.98 9.10 25.86
CA GLU A 73 1.68 8.76 26.46
C GLU A 73 1.86 8.25 27.90
N LYS A 74 2.80 7.33 28.11
CA LYS A 74 3.14 6.80 29.43
C LYS A 74 3.65 7.87 30.38
N ASP A 75 4.42 8.84 29.86
CA ASP A 75 4.94 9.98 30.60
C ASP A 75 3.87 11.07 30.84
N GLY A 76 2.65 10.91 30.30
CA GLY A 76 1.55 11.85 30.44
C GLY A 76 1.70 13.15 29.64
N MET A 77 2.65 13.21 28.69
CA MET A 77 2.86 14.37 27.83
C MET A 77 1.81 14.48 26.73
N ILE A 78 1.28 13.34 26.28
CA ILE A 78 0.14 13.28 25.37
C ILE A 78 -0.94 12.38 25.96
N CYS A 79 -2.19 12.66 25.64
CA CYS A 79 -3.32 11.86 26.09
C CYS A 79 -4.40 11.76 25.00
N HIS A 80 -5.30 10.81 25.17
CA HIS A 80 -6.47 10.69 24.30
C HIS A 80 -7.54 11.72 24.73
N PRO A 81 -8.14 12.48 23.79
CA PRO A 81 -9.16 13.47 24.13
C PRO A 81 -10.44 12.81 24.67
N TYR A 82 -10.71 11.57 24.25
CA TYR A 82 -11.83 10.75 24.70
C TYR A 82 -11.37 9.31 24.87
N LYS A 83 -12.09 8.54 25.70
CA LYS A 83 -11.91 7.11 25.81
C LYS A 83 -12.07 6.45 24.43
N ASP A 84 -11.13 5.60 24.05
CA ASP A 84 -11.09 4.86 22.77
C ASP A 84 -10.83 5.73 21.52
N SER A 85 -10.38 6.97 21.67
CA SER A 85 -9.97 7.80 20.52
C SER A 85 -8.65 7.31 19.91
N GLU A 86 -8.54 7.29 18.57
CA GLU A 86 -7.26 7.09 17.88
C GLU A 86 -6.42 8.38 17.77
N MET A 87 -6.94 9.48 18.30
CA MET A 87 -6.31 10.79 18.30
C MET A 87 -5.63 11.06 19.63
N TYR A 88 -4.60 11.90 19.59
CA TYR A 88 -3.83 12.35 20.74
C TYR A 88 -3.93 13.87 20.82
N CYS A 89 -3.91 14.42 22.03
CA CYS A 89 -3.68 15.83 22.30
C CYS A 89 -2.45 15.99 23.19
N LEU A 90 -1.82 17.16 23.12
CA LEU A 90 -0.73 17.53 24.00
C LEU A 90 -1.29 17.94 25.36
N ALA A 91 -0.69 17.45 26.45
CA ALA A 91 -1.07 17.87 27.79
C ALA A 91 -0.67 19.33 28.02
N ALA A 92 -1.57 20.12 28.63
CA ALA A 92 -1.45 21.58 28.77
C ALA A 92 -0.16 22.05 29.44
N ASP A 93 0.41 21.25 30.34
CA ASP A 93 1.61 21.58 31.13
C ASP A 93 2.89 20.96 30.57
N THR A 94 2.91 20.52 29.31
CA THR A 94 4.11 19.92 28.70
C THR A 94 5.11 21.01 28.34
N PRO A 95 6.21 21.21 29.08
CA PRO A 95 7.16 22.28 28.78
C PRO A 95 7.96 21.93 27.51
N PRO A 96 8.39 22.94 26.74
CA PRO A 96 9.34 22.71 25.65
C PRO A 96 10.66 22.18 26.21
N ASP A 97 11.27 21.22 25.50
CA ASP A 97 12.66 20.86 25.79
C ASP A 97 13.56 21.97 25.23
N ILE A 98 14.02 22.88 26.10
CA ILE A 98 14.76 24.10 25.74
C ILE A 98 16.21 23.76 25.36
N THR A 99 16.39 22.89 24.38
CA THR A 99 17.67 22.71 23.70
C THR A 99 17.65 23.60 22.46
N HIS A 100 18.17 24.83 22.58
CA HIS A 100 18.40 25.71 21.44
C HIS A 100 19.57 25.17 20.59
N ASP A 101 19.24 24.21 19.74
CA ASP A 101 20.10 23.64 18.71
C ASP A 101 19.63 24.19 17.34
N GLU A 102 20.54 24.73 16.53
CA GLU A 102 20.24 25.23 15.17
C GLU A 102 19.54 24.17 14.32
N ILE A 103 19.90 22.89 14.54
CA ILE A 103 19.29 21.74 13.89
C ILE A 103 17.79 21.66 14.22
N MET A 104 17.42 21.88 15.49
CA MET A 104 16.02 21.87 15.92
C MET A 104 15.26 23.06 15.34
N SER A 105 15.87 24.26 15.31
CA SER A 105 15.24 25.44 14.71
C SER A 105 14.91 25.23 13.22
N HIS A 106 15.86 24.70 12.44
CA HIS A 106 15.62 24.38 11.04
C HIS A 106 14.53 23.31 10.88
N THR A 107 14.58 22.25 11.67
CA THR A 107 13.59 21.16 11.58
C THR A 107 12.17 21.63 11.95
N SER A 108 12.04 22.48 12.98
CA SER A 108 10.77 23.12 13.34
C SER A 108 10.21 23.98 12.20
N SER A 109 11.06 24.69 11.44
CA SER A 109 10.60 25.45 10.27
C SER A 109 10.01 24.57 9.16
N LEU A 110 10.57 23.36 8.95
CA LEU A 110 10.03 22.37 8.01
C LEU A 110 8.70 21.81 8.52
N ILE A 111 8.57 21.57 9.83
CA ILE A 111 7.30 21.19 10.44
C ILE A 111 6.23 22.27 10.16
N THR A 112 6.51 23.53 10.49
CA THR A 112 5.59 24.65 10.22
C THR A 112 5.18 24.70 8.75
N LYS A 113 6.13 24.54 7.81
CA LYS A 113 5.85 24.52 6.36
C LYS A 113 4.83 23.43 6.00
N HIS A 114 5.03 22.19 6.44
CA HIS A 114 4.14 21.08 6.10
C HIS A 114 2.80 21.17 6.81
N VAL A 115 2.76 21.65 8.05
CA VAL A 115 1.51 21.88 8.79
C VAL A 115 0.66 22.96 8.11
N ASN A 116 1.27 24.07 7.70
CA ASN A 116 0.56 25.14 6.98
C ASN A 116 0.04 24.70 5.60
N SER A 117 0.69 23.71 4.99
CA SER A 117 0.27 23.14 3.70
C SER A 117 -0.78 22.02 3.85
N PHE A 118 -1.06 21.57 5.08
CA PHE A 118 -1.96 20.44 5.31
C PHE A 118 -3.43 20.83 5.16
N THR A 119 -4.05 20.31 4.10
CA THR A 119 -5.47 20.49 3.78
C THR A 119 -6.32 19.34 4.33
N SER A 120 -6.03 18.11 3.90
CA SER A 120 -6.66 16.87 4.38
C SER A 120 -5.66 15.71 4.45
N MET A 121 -6.05 14.64 5.14
CA MET A 121 -5.23 13.44 5.25
C MET A 121 -5.10 12.74 3.88
N GLU A 122 -6.18 12.71 3.09
CA GLU A 122 -6.22 12.08 1.77
C GLU A 122 -5.25 12.75 0.80
N ASN A 123 -5.23 14.09 0.79
CA ASN A 123 -4.31 14.86 -0.07
C ASN A 123 -2.86 14.63 0.37
N MET A 124 -2.57 14.67 1.68
CA MET A 124 -1.23 14.38 2.19
C MET A 124 -0.76 12.95 1.84
N ILE A 125 -1.63 11.95 1.91
CA ILE A 125 -1.28 10.57 1.51
C ILE A 125 -0.95 10.52 0.02
N ARG A 126 -1.78 11.15 -0.83
CA ARG A 126 -1.56 11.19 -2.28
C ARG A 126 -0.25 11.90 -2.62
N ASP A 127 -0.01 13.08 -2.05
CA ASP A 127 1.24 13.84 -2.24
C ASP A 127 2.47 13.02 -1.82
N ILE A 128 2.37 12.29 -0.70
CA ILE A 128 3.47 11.43 -0.24
C ILE A 128 3.71 10.28 -1.21
N TYR A 129 2.65 9.67 -1.73
CA TYR A 129 2.78 8.53 -2.64
C TYR A 129 3.35 8.98 -3.98
N ASP A 130 2.83 10.07 -4.54
CA ASP A 130 3.23 10.58 -5.84
C ASP A 130 4.64 11.19 -5.81
N GLY A 131 5.01 11.86 -4.71
CA GLY A 131 6.32 12.48 -4.56
C GLY A 131 7.43 11.54 -4.08
N TYR A 132 7.10 10.53 -3.26
CA TYR A 132 8.11 9.79 -2.50
C TYR A 132 7.92 8.27 -2.47
N SER A 133 6.86 7.71 -3.07
CA SER A 133 6.70 6.26 -3.07
C SER A 133 7.85 5.57 -3.80
N PRO A 134 8.44 4.52 -3.21
CA PRO A 134 9.44 3.70 -3.89
C PRO A 134 8.85 2.90 -5.06
N PHE A 135 7.52 2.73 -5.10
CA PHE A 135 6.83 1.92 -6.09
C PHE A 135 5.53 2.62 -6.54
N PRO A 136 5.36 2.90 -7.86
CA PRO A 136 4.13 3.52 -8.38
C PRO A 136 2.84 2.75 -8.06
N PHE A 137 2.96 1.44 -7.83
CA PHE A 137 1.85 0.58 -7.41
C PHE A 137 1.12 1.07 -6.13
N TYR A 138 1.79 1.82 -5.25
CA TYR A 138 1.14 2.44 -4.07
C TYR A 138 -0.02 3.35 -4.46
N THR A 139 0.19 4.22 -5.45
CA THR A 139 -0.85 5.14 -5.94
C THR A 139 -1.85 4.36 -6.78
N ALA A 140 -1.39 3.72 -7.85
CA ALA A 140 -2.25 3.10 -8.86
C ALA A 140 -3.16 2.02 -8.27
N TYR A 141 -2.63 1.13 -7.41
CA TYR A 141 -3.43 0.05 -6.84
C TYR A 141 -4.26 0.50 -5.64
N ASN A 142 -3.66 1.14 -4.63
CA ASN A 142 -4.35 1.37 -3.35
C ASN A 142 -5.19 2.65 -3.33
N LEU A 143 -4.80 3.72 -4.03
CA LEU A 143 -5.58 4.95 -4.06
C LEU A 143 -6.60 4.94 -5.20
N ASP A 144 -6.20 4.48 -6.39
CA ASP A 144 -7.00 4.68 -7.60
C ASP A 144 -7.85 3.46 -7.97
N PHE A 145 -7.30 2.24 -7.95
CA PHE A 145 -8.05 1.02 -8.29
C PHE A 145 -8.89 0.47 -7.12
N ARG A 146 -8.26 0.16 -5.99
CA ARG A 146 -8.88 -0.61 -4.91
C ARG A 146 -10.15 0.05 -4.38
N ASN A 147 -10.14 1.37 -4.20
CA ASN A 147 -11.31 2.10 -3.70
C ASN A 147 -12.49 2.03 -4.69
N LYS A 148 -12.21 2.21 -5.99
CA LYS A 148 -13.22 2.08 -7.05
C LYS A 148 -13.77 0.66 -7.11
N PHE A 149 -12.91 -0.34 -7.01
CA PHE A 149 -13.32 -1.74 -7.01
C PHE A 149 -14.18 -2.09 -5.78
N GLU A 150 -13.80 -1.63 -4.58
CA GLU A 150 -14.61 -1.82 -3.37
C GLU A 150 -15.98 -1.14 -3.47
N GLU A 151 -16.08 0.02 -4.13
CA GLU A 151 -17.33 0.72 -4.41
C GLU A 151 -18.19 -0.03 -5.43
N TYR A 152 -17.58 -0.50 -6.52
CA TYR A 152 -18.24 -1.32 -7.53
C TYR A 152 -18.80 -2.62 -6.92
N CYS A 153 -18.02 -3.33 -6.10
CA CYS A 153 -18.50 -4.53 -5.41
C CYS A 153 -19.70 -4.20 -4.49
N ARG A 154 -19.64 -3.10 -3.73
CA ARG A 154 -20.77 -2.66 -2.89
C ARG A 154 -22.02 -2.37 -3.72
N TYR A 155 -21.85 -1.79 -4.90
CA TYR A 155 -22.96 -1.51 -5.80
C TYR A 155 -23.57 -2.82 -6.33
N VAL A 156 -22.75 -3.71 -6.89
CA VAL A 156 -23.17 -5.00 -7.44
C VAL A 156 -23.87 -5.88 -6.39
N LEU A 157 -23.29 -5.98 -5.20
CA LEU A 157 -23.85 -6.77 -4.08
C LEU A 157 -25.08 -6.12 -3.44
N GLY A 158 -25.26 -4.81 -3.59
CA GLY A 158 -26.30 -4.04 -2.90
C GLY A 158 -27.50 -3.66 -3.75
N SER A 159 -27.39 -3.67 -5.08
CA SER A 159 -28.38 -3.09 -5.98
C SER A 159 -28.88 -4.10 -7.02
N LYS A 160 -30.16 -4.47 -6.93
CA LYS A 160 -30.88 -5.32 -7.90
C LYS A 160 -31.33 -4.52 -9.12
N GLY A 161 -30.37 -4.01 -9.89
CA GLY A 161 -30.64 -3.40 -11.19
C GLY A 161 -30.18 -1.94 -11.30
N GLY A 162 -29.36 -1.70 -12.32
CA GLY A 162 -28.87 -0.40 -12.76
C GLY A 162 -27.78 -0.59 -13.80
N ASP A 163 -27.60 0.38 -14.69
CA ASP A 163 -26.50 0.39 -15.65
C ASP A 163 -25.19 0.63 -14.91
N HIS A 164 -24.38 -0.42 -14.81
CA HIS A 164 -23.08 -0.45 -14.13
C HIS A 164 -21.92 -0.51 -15.13
N MET A 165 -22.19 -0.37 -16.43
CA MET A 165 -21.19 -0.51 -17.48
C MET A 165 -20.09 0.56 -17.34
N HIS A 166 -20.47 1.80 -17.02
CA HIS A 166 -19.51 2.89 -16.79
C HIS A 166 -18.61 2.61 -15.58
N MET A 167 -19.17 2.21 -14.43
CA MET A 167 -18.39 1.90 -13.23
C MET A 167 -17.46 0.70 -13.45
N ARG A 168 -17.94 -0.34 -14.15
CA ARG A 168 -17.11 -1.49 -14.53
C ARG A 168 -15.93 -1.06 -15.39
N ASN A 169 -16.15 -0.23 -16.41
CA ASN A 169 -15.09 0.22 -17.29
C ASN A 169 -14.05 1.06 -16.54
N ASP A 170 -14.48 1.95 -15.64
CA ASP A 170 -13.56 2.72 -14.78
C ASP A 170 -12.74 1.82 -13.85
N VAL A 171 -13.33 0.73 -13.34
CA VAL A 171 -12.63 -0.29 -12.56
C VAL A 171 -11.60 -1.02 -13.42
N LEU A 172 -11.96 -1.47 -14.61
CA LEU A 172 -11.05 -2.16 -15.54
C LEU A 172 -9.88 -1.25 -15.93
N GLU A 173 -10.14 0.00 -16.30
CA GLU A 173 -9.10 0.97 -16.67
C GLU A 173 -8.14 1.21 -15.49
N SER A 174 -8.68 1.46 -14.29
CA SER A 174 -7.83 1.65 -13.10
C SER A 174 -7.07 0.38 -12.71
N PHE A 175 -7.63 -0.80 -12.96
CA PHE A 175 -6.94 -2.06 -12.73
C PHE A 175 -5.78 -2.27 -13.69
N ASP A 176 -5.99 -2.01 -14.98
CA ASP A 176 -4.94 -2.05 -16.01
C ASP A 176 -3.78 -1.13 -15.64
N MET A 177 -4.09 0.12 -15.26
CA MET A 177 -3.07 1.07 -14.78
C MET A 177 -2.31 0.56 -13.56
N ALA A 178 -2.98 -0.14 -12.63
CA ALA A 178 -2.33 -0.75 -11.49
C ALA A 178 -1.42 -1.92 -11.89
N LEU A 179 -1.80 -2.75 -12.87
CA LEU A 179 -0.96 -3.84 -13.37
C LEU A 179 0.28 -3.31 -14.10
N LEU A 180 0.15 -2.23 -14.87
CA LEU A 180 1.28 -1.54 -15.50
C LEU A 180 2.25 -0.97 -14.45
N ALA A 181 1.76 -0.61 -13.27
CA ALA A 181 2.55 -0.09 -12.15
C ALA A 181 3.25 -1.18 -11.30
N LEU A 182 3.08 -2.47 -11.62
CA LEU A 182 3.72 -3.57 -10.88
C LEU A 182 5.26 -3.45 -10.91
N PRO A 183 5.96 -3.59 -9.77
CA PRO A 183 7.41 -3.46 -9.76
C PRO A 183 8.11 -4.54 -10.59
N ALA A 184 8.79 -4.16 -11.68
CA ALA A 184 9.49 -5.10 -12.57
C ALA A 184 10.74 -5.78 -11.96
N ARG A 185 11.05 -5.50 -10.69
CA ARG A 185 12.21 -6.02 -9.98
C ARG A 185 12.08 -7.53 -9.72
N ARG A 186 13.20 -8.25 -9.74
CA ARG A 186 13.23 -9.73 -9.57
C ARG A 186 12.68 -10.16 -8.22
N GLU A 187 12.89 -9.33 -7.21
CA GLU A 187 12.43 -9.47 -5.84
C GLU A 187 10.90 -9.56 -5.72
N PHE A 188 10.17 -9.00 -6.68
CA PHE A 188 8.72 -9.02 -6.75
C PHE A 188 8.19 -10.10 -7.71
N PHE A 189 9.05 -10.98 -8.23
CA PHE A 189 8.67 -11.96 -9.24
C PHE A 189 7.54 -12.89 -8.79
N GLU A 190 7.64 -13.48 -7.59
CA GLU A 190 6.58 -14.33 -7.02
C GLU A 190 5.28 -13.55 -6.81
N PHE A 191 5.36 -12.31 -6.32
CA PHE A 191 4.20 -11.43 -6.17
C PHE A 191 3.54 -11.11 -7.52
N ARG A 192 4.33 -10.85 -8.56
CA ARG A 192 3.82 -10.59 -9.91
C ARG A 192 3.11 -11.79 -10.49
N LEU A 193 3.61 -13.01 -10.25
CA LEU A 193 2.92 -14.23 -10.66
C LEU A 193 1.55 -14.36 -10.01
N LEU A 194 1.46 -14.17 -8.69
CA LEU A 194 0.19 -14.21 -7.99
C LEU A 194 -0.75 -13.10 -8.46
N CYS A 195 -0.26 -11.87 -8.62
CA CYS A 195 -1.07 -10.76 -9.12
C CYS A 195 -1.58 -11.01 -10.56
N ASN A 196 -0.78 -11.69 -11.40
CA ASN A 196 -1.15 -12.08 -12.75
C ASN A 196 -2.24 -13.17 -12.76
N ASP A 197 -2.14 -14.16 -11.88
CA ASP A 197 -3.16 -15.20 -11.76
C ASP A 197 -4.48 -14.59 -11.26
N TYR A 198 -4.42 -13.72 -10.25
CA TYR A 198 -5.58 -12.94 -9.79
C TYR A 198 -6.17 -12.04 -10.88
N SER A 199 -5.33 -11.37 -11.69
CA SER A 199 -5.82 -10.44 -12.70
C SER A 199 -6.60 -11.14 -13.82
N LYS A 200 -6.20 -12.34 -14.21
CA LYS A 200 -6.96 -13.16 -15.16
C LYS A 200 -8.34 -13.50 -14.61
N SER A 201 -8.40 -14.05 -13.41
CA SER A 201 -9.65 -14.44 -12.76
C SER A 201 -10.56 -13.23 -12.54
N LEU A 202 -10.01 -12.10 -12.11
CA LEU A 202 -10.77 -10.87 -11.93
C LEU A 202 -11.31 -10.33 -13.26
N HIS A 203 -10.52 -10.38 -14.33
CA HIS A 203 -10.96 -9.93 -15.64
C HIS A 203 -12.12 -10.77 -16.17
N VAL A 204 -12.06 -12.10 -16.01
CA VAL A 204 -13.18 -13.00 -16.34
C VAL A 204 -14.43 -12.61 -15.55
N LEU A 205 -14.31 -12.43 -14.24
CA LEU A 205 -15.44 -12.06 -13.39
C LEU A 205 -16.05 -10.71 -13.79
N LEU A 206 -15.22 -9.68 -13.99
CA LEU A 206 -15.69 -8.33 -14.35
C LEU A 206 -16.39 -8.30 -15.71
N MET A 207 -15.97 -9.13 -16.66
CA MET A 207 -16.53 -9.17 -18.01
C MET A 207 -17.74 -10.10 -18.14
N THR A 208 -18.06 -10.87 -17.10
CA THR A 208 -19.23 -11.75 -17.08
C THR A 208 -20.49 -10.97 -16.69
N ASP A 209 -21.62 -11.30 -17.32
CA ASP A 209 -22.92 -10.73 -16.95
C ASP A 209 -23.28 -11.16 -15.51
N LEU A 210 -23.70 -10.19 -14.68
CA LEU A 210 -24.09 -10.45 -13.28
C LEU A 210 -25.24 -11.46 -13.15
N SER A 211 -26.03 -11.66 -14.20
CA SER A 211 -27.13 -12.62 -14.26
C SER A 211 -26.73 -14.01 -14.74
N PHE A 212 -25.43 -14.27 -14.97
CA PHE A 212 -24.93 -15.52 -15.52
C PHE A 212 -25.27 -16.73 -14.63
N ASP A 213 -24.98 -16.65 -13.34
CA ASP A 213 -25.37 -17.67 -12.36
C ASP A 213 -25.61 -17.09 -10.95
N GLU A 214 -26.04 -17.95 -10.02
CA GLU A 214 -26.36 -17.58 -8.64
C GLU A 214 -25.13 -17.34 -7.75
N ASP A 215 -23.96 -17.84 -8.15
CA ASP A 215 -22.72 -17.77 -7.38
C ASP A 215 -21.95 -16.45 -7.61
N MET A 216 -22.41 -15.61 -8.55
CA MET A 216 -21.78 -14.31 -8.87
C MET A 216 -21.59 -13.39 -7.66
N GLU A 217 -22.55 -13.36 -6.71
CA GLU A 217 -22.42 -12.55 -5.51
C GLU A 217 -21.24 -13.01 -4.63
N ASP A 218 -21.09 -14.32 -4.45
CA ASP A 218 -20.00 -14.91 -3.65
C ASP A 218 -18.63 -14.73 -4.33
N ASP A 219 -18.58 -14.76 -5.66
CA ASP A 219 -17.38 -14.46 -6.41
C ASP A 219 -16.94 -13.00 -6.25
N PHE A 220 -17.87 -12.04 -6.32
CA PHE A 220 -17.55 -10.63 -6.11
C PHE A 220 -17.09 -10.34 -4.69
N GLU A 221 -17.70 -10.99 -3.69
CA GLU A 221 -17.24 -10.86 -2.31
C GLU A 221 -15.84 -11.48 -2.12
N SER A 222 -15.59 -12.63 -2.74
CA SER A 222 -14.28 -13.28 -2.75
C SER A 222 -13.21 -12.41 -3.42
N ALA A 223 -13.52 -11.83 -4.59
CA ALA A 223 -12.65 -10.92 -5.31
C ALA A 223 -12.36 -9.65 -4.48
N ARG A 224 -13.38 -9.06 -3.85
CA ARG A 224 -13.24 -7.90 -2.95
C ARG A 224 -12.28 -8.18 -1.80
N HIS A 225 -12.41 -9.34 -1.16
CA HIS A 225 -11.50 -9.77 -0.10
C HIS A 225 -10.09 -10.01 -0.62
N LEU A 226 -9.94 -10.66 -1.77
CA LEU A 226 -8.64 -10.89 -2.41
C LEU A 226 -7.95 -9.60 -2.81
N CYS A 227 -8.68 -8.59 -3.28
CA CYS A 227 -8.12 -7.27 -3.59
C CYS A 227 -7.36 -6.67 -2.40
N GLY A 228 -7.91 -6.78 -1.19
CA GLY A 228 -7.23 -6.39 0.05
C GLY A 228 -6.02 -7.28 0.42
N LYS A 229 -6.05 -8.57 0.06
CA LYS A 229 -4.93 -9.51 0.28
C LYS A 229 -3.78 -9.26 -0.69
N ILE A 230 -4.05 -8.93 -1.95
CA ILE A 230 -3.04 -8.48 -2.93
C ILE A 230 -2.32 -7.25 -2.39
N TRP A 231 -3.07 -6.24 -1.92
CA TRP A 231 -2.48 -5.05 -1.30
C TRP A 231 -1.59 -5.40 -0.12
N THR A 232 -2.08 -6.28 0.76
CA THR A 232 -1.33 -6.72 1.93
C THR A 232 -0.03 -7.40 1.51
N ALA A 233 -0.07 -8.36 0.58
CA ALA A 233 1.12 -9.05 0.10
C ALA A 233 2.13 -8.10 -0.56
N PHE A 234 1.66 -7.15 -1.35
CA PHE A 234 2.49 -6.09 -1.92
C PHE A 234 3.20 -5.29 -0.83
N ALA A 235 2.45 -4.77 0.16
CA ALA A 235 3.02 -3.92 1.21
C ALA A 235 4.06 -4.67 2.06
N TYR A 236 3.87 -5.97 2.30
CA TYR A 236 4.87 -6.81 2.99
C TYR A 236 6.15 -6.96 2.18
N ASN A 237 6.05 -7.15 0.86
CA ASN A 237 7.21 -7.16 -0.04
C ASN A 237 7.88 -5.79 -0.08
N ALA A 238 7.11 -4.70 -0.27
CA ALA A 238 7.63 -3.34 -0.31
C ALA A 238 8.44 -3.00 0.95
N ARG A 239 7.97 -3.40 2.13
CA ARG A 239 8.71 -3.22 3.39
C ARG A 239 10.09 -3.86 3.38
N LEU A 240 10.26 -5.02 2.73
CA LEU A 240 11.55 -5.71 2.64
C LEU A 240 12.56 -5.03 1.72
N TYR A 241 12.12 -4.08 0.90
CA TYR A 241 12.96 -3.46 -0.13
C TYR A 241 12.97 -1.92 -0.05
N ALA A 242 12.15 -1.34 0.82
CA ALA A 242 12.06 0.10 1.07
C ALA A 242 11.99 0.36 2.58
N TYR A 243 13.08 0.06 3.27
CA TYR A 243 13.28 0.31 4.70
C TYR A 243 14.61 1.03 4.95
N ASP A 244 14.66 1.78 6.03
CA ASP A 244 15.86 2.41 6.57
C ASP A 244 16.76 1.35 7.26
N GLN A 245 18.08 1.46 7.11
CA GLN A 245 19.07 0.50 7.63
C GLN A 245 18.93 0.25 9.14
N HIS A 246 18.37 1.21 9.89
CA HIS A 246 17.98 1.01 11.30
C HIS A 246 17.19 -0.29 11.54
N TYR A 247 16.45 -0.77 10.54
CA TYR A 247 15.61 -1.96 10.64
C TYR A 247 16.27 -3.27 10.21
N ASP A 248 17.58 -3.31 9.95
CA ASP A 248 18.31 -4.52 9.50
C ASP A 248 18.03 -5.75 10.38
N GLN A 249 17.98 -5.55 11.70
CA GLN A 249 17.71 -6.60 12.67
C GLN A 249 16.31 -7.24 12.54
N PHE A 250 15.34 -6.57 11.91
CA PHE A 250 13.97 -7.07 11.76
C PHE A 250 13.73 -7.80 10.44
N ILE A 251 14.66 -7.73 9.48
CA ILE A 251 14.48 -8.23 8.12
C ILE A 251 14.06 -9.71 8.11
N GLN A 252 14.72 -10.56 8.91
CA GLN A 252 14.42 -11.99 8.90
C GLN A 252 13.00 -12.29 9.40
N ALA A 253 12.57 -11.61 10.47
CA ALA A 253 11.20 -11.72 10.96
C ALA A 253 10.19 -11.19 9.94
N TRP A 254 10.50 -10.11 9.24
CA TRP A 254 9.66 -9.57 8.18
C TRP A 254 9.57 -10.48 6.97
N LYS A 255 10.67 -11.13 6.56
CA LYS A 255 10.71 -12.13 5.49
C LYS A 255 9.83 -13.33 5.82
N HIS A 256 9.94 -13.85 7.04
CA HIS A 256 9.08 -14.95 7.50
C HIS A 256 7.59 -14.60 7.40
N LYS A 257 7.20 -13.41 7.88
CA LYS A 257 5.81 -12.94 7.77
C LYS A 257 5.38 -12.71 6.32
N CYS A 258 6.26 -12.15 5.48
CA CYS A 258 6.00 -11.95 4.05
C CYS A 258 5.72 -13.28 3.35
N ASN A 259 6.57 -14.29 3.59
CA ASN A 259 6.40 -15.63 2.99
C ASN A 259 5.08 -16.28 3.44
N ALA A 260 4.69 -16.12 4.70
CA ALA A 260 3.40 -16.62 5.19
C ALA A 260 2.21 -15.93 4.50
N VAL A 261 2.28 -14.60 4.32
CA VAL A 261 1.26 -13.84 3.59
C VAL A 261 1.20 -14.25 2.12
N MET A 262 2.35 -14.41 1.46
CA MET A 262 2.45 -14.84 0.06
C MET A 262 1.87 -16.24 -0.15
N LYS A 263 2.19 -17.19 0.74
CA LYS A 263 1.62 -18.55 0.70
C LYS A 263 0.10 -18.52 0.87
N ASN A 264 -0.40 -17.77 1.87
CA ASN A 264 -1.84 -17.65 2.06
C ASN A 264 -2.55 -17.00 0.86
N LEU A 265 -1.91 -16.00 0.25
CA LEU A 265 -2.43 -15.36 -0.96
C LEU A 265 -2.51 -16.37 -2.13
N GLN A 266 -1.47 -17.19 -2.32
CA GLN A 266 -1.46 -18.22 -3.36
C GLN A 266 -2.64 -19.18 -3.21
N ASP A 267 -2.87 -19.72 -2.01
CA ASP A 267 -3.98 -20.64 -1.76
C ASP A 267 -5.33 -19.97 -2.09
N ARG A 268 -5.52 -18.71 -1.66
CA ARG A 268 -6.76 -17.96 -1.89
C ARG A 268 -7.00 -17.60 -3.35
N ILE A 269 -5.95 -17.27 -4.10
CA ILE A 269 -6.05 -16.98 -5.54
C ILE A 269 -6.43 -18.25 -6.28
N LYS A 270 -5.87 -19.39 -5.87
CA LYS A 270 -6.26 -20.67 -6.46
C LYS A 270 -7.74 -20.95 -6.23
N ASP A 271 -8.21 -20.85 -4.98
CA ASP A 271 -9.63 -21.07 -4.67
C ASP A 271 -10.55 -20.15 -5.48
N PHE A 272 -10.17 -18.89 -5.67
CA PHE A 272 -10.92 -17.93 -6.47
C PHE A 272 -10.87 -18.25 -7.97
N SER A 273 -9.70 -18.62 -8.50
CA SER A 273 -9.58 -19.05 -9.89
C SER A 273 -10.46 -20.26 -10.17
N ASP A 274 -10.38 -21.28 -9.32
CA ASP A 274 -11.19 -22.50 -9.43
C ASP A 274 -12.70 -22.15 -9.38
N SER A 275 -13.10 -21.11 -8.62
CA SER A 275 -14.48 -20.61 -8.62
C SER A 275 -14.88 -20.05 -9.98
N VAL A 276 -14.11 -19.09 -10.50
CA VAL A 276 -14.47 -18.37 -11.75
C VAL A 276 -14.22 -19.17 -13.03
N ASP A 277 -13.55 -20.33 -12.97
CA ASP A 277 -13.27 -21.19 -14.13
C ASP A 277 -14.55 -21.69 -14.84
N ARG A 278 -15.69 -21.66 -14.16
CA ARG A 278 -17.01 -21.98 -14.73
C ARG A 278 -17.56 -20.88 -15.66
N LEU A 279 -17.06 -19.65 -15.51
CA LEU A 279 -17.54 -18.47 -16.24
C LEU A 279 -17.00 -18.46 -17.68
N PRO A 280 -17.71 -17.83 -18.63
CA PRO A 280 -17.27 -17.77 -20.01
C PRO A 280 -15.98 -16.95 -20.12
N VAL A 281 -15.06 -17.43 -20.96
CA VAL A 281 -13.84 -16.66 -21.27
C VAL A 281 -14.25 -15.40 -22.05
N PRO A 282 -13.85 -14.19 -21.62
CA PRO A 282 -14.20 -12.96 -22.31
C PRO A 282 -13.67 -12.93 -23.75
N GLU A 283 -14.48 -12.43 -24.68
CA GLU A 283 -14.03 -12.14 -26.06
C GLU A 283 -13.14 -10.89 -26.10
N GLU A 284 -13.47 -9.90 -25.27
CA GLU A 284 -12.66 -8.71 -25.06
C GLU A 284 -11.40 -9.07 -24.30
N LYS A 285 -10.26 -8.57 -24.79
CA LYS A 285 -8.95 -8.80 -24.20
C LYS A 285 -8.58 -7.65 -23.27
N LEU A 286 -7.71 -7.94 -22.32
CA LEU A 286 -6.95 -6.90 -21.61
C LEU A 286 -6.20 -6.03 -22.63
N SER A 287 -5.83 -4.81 -22.23
CA SER A 287 -5.04 -3.96 -23.11
C SER A 287 -3.76 -4.66 -23.58
N ASP A 288 -3.36 -4.42 -24.83
CA ASP A 288 -2.16 -5.03 -25.44
C ASP A 288 -0.90 -4.90 -24.58
N GLU A 289 -0.79 -3.80 -23.84
CA GLU A 289 0.33 -3.50 -22.96
C GLU A 289 0.31 -4.41 -21.72
N VAL A 290 -0.85 -4.60 -21.11
CA VAL A 290 -1.04 -5.54 -19.99
C VAL A 290 -0.80 -6.97 -20.46
N GLU A 291 -1.37 -7.39 -21.60
CA GLU A 291 -1.13 -8.74 -22.15
C GLU A 291 0.37 -9.02 -22.36
N LYS A 292 1.13 -8.05 -22.88
CA LYS A 292 2.59 -8.17 -23.04
C LYS A 292 3.31 -8.35 -21.70
N ILE A 293 2.92 -7.61 -20.67
CA ILE A 293 3.51 -7.75 -19.33
C ILE A 293 3.19 -9.13 -18.75
N MET A 294 1.95 -9.58 -18.88
CA MET A 294 1.51 -10.89 -18.40
C MET A 294 2.26 -12.03 -19.10
N TYR A 295 2.33 -11.98 -20.43
CA TYR A 295 3.11 -12.95 -21.22
C TYR A 295 4.58 -12.97 -20.82
N LYS A 296 5.18 -11.79 -20.59
CA LYS A 296 6.57 -11.69 -20.12
C LYS A 296 6.75 -12.34 -18.74
N ILE A 297 5.84 -12.09 -17.80
CA ILE A 297 5.86 -12.71 -16.47
C ILE A 297 5.84 -14.25 -16.57
N GLU A 298 4.97 -14.79 -17.42
CA GLU A 298 4.84 -16.22 -17.65
C GLU A 298 6.05 -16.83 -18.34
N HIS A 299 6.59 -16.16 -19.35
CA HIS A 299 7.80 -16.58 -20.02
C HIS A 299 8.99 -16.60 -19.05
N ASP A 300 9.10 -15.60 -18.17
CA ASP A 300 10.12 -15.55 -17.12
C ASP A 300 9.94 -16.70 -16.11
N LYS A 301 8.70 -17.12 -15.80
CA LYS A 301 8.39 -18.32 -14.99
C LYS A 301 8.90 -19.59 -15.65
N MET A 302 8.64 -19.76 -16.94
CA MET A 302 9.11 -20.93 -17.70
C MET A 302 10.63 -20.97 -17.78
N SER A 303 11.27 -19.81 -17.95
CA SER A 303 12.73 -19.68 -17.98
C SER A 303 13.37 -19.96 -16.62
N ALA A 304 12.69 -19.62 -15.52
CA ALA A 304 13.12 -19.93 -14.16
C ALA A 304 12.85 -21.39 -13.75
N SER A 305 11.90 -22.07 -14.39
CA SER A 305 11.50 -23.45 -14.08
C SER A 305 12.09 -24.52 -15.01
N GLY A 306 12.74 -24.14 -16.11
CA GLY A 306 13.35 -25.06 -17.07
C GLY A 306 14.88 -25.16 -16.97
N THR A 307 15.41 -26.07 -16.15
CA THR A 307 15.88 -27.39 -16.60
C THR A 307 14.69 -28.28 -16.98
N HIS A 308 14.16 -28.12 -18.19
CA HIS A 308 13.67 -29.18 -19.08
C HIS A 308 13.17 -28.57 -20.40
N THR A 309 13.20 -29.42 -21.43
CA THR A 309 13.57 -29.08 -22.81
C THR A 309 12.49 -28.36 -23.61
N ILE A 310 12.86 -27.17 -24.11
CA ILE A 310 12.23 -26.32 -25.15
C ILE A 310 11.65 -27.09 -26.37
N GLY A 311 12.04 -28.35 -26.57
CA GLY A 311 11.62 -29.18 -27.70
C GLY A 311 10.17 -29.72 -27.66
N GLU A 312 9.50 -29.75 -26.50
CA GLU A 312 8.16 -30.35 -26.41
C GLU A 312 7.02 -29.34 -26.65
N TYR A 313 7.18 -28.08 -26.21
CA TYR A 313 6.15 -27.05 -26.38
C TYR A 313 6.01 -26.53 -27.82
N ARG A 314 7.10 -26.51 -28.61
CA ARG A 314 7.05 -26.10 -30.01
C ARG A 314 6.15 -27.02 -30.87
N LYS A 315 6.09 -28.31 -30.50
CA LYS A 315 5.21 -29.29 -31.18
C LYS A 315 3.73 -29.12 -30.87
N ILE A 316 3.37 -28.48 -29.76
CA ILE A 316 1.98 -28.22 -29.39
C ILE A 316 1.47 -26.95 -30.09
N ILE A 317 2.30 -25.91 -30.15
CA ILE A 317 1.97 -24.65 -30.83
C ILE A 317 1.86 -24.86 -32.36
N ASP A 318 2.77 -25.61 -32.98
CA ASP A 318 2.69 -25.93 -34.42
C ASP A 318 1.45 -26.77 -34.80
N LYS A 319 0.81 -27.42 -33.81
CA LYS A 319 -0.40 -28.23 -34.00
C LYS A 319 -1.70 -27.45 -33.83
N MET A 320 -1.65 -26.28 -33.20
CA MET A 320 -2.81 -25.39 -32.99
C MET A 320 -2.93 -24.32 -34.09
N CYS A 321 -1.89 -24.12 -34.90
CA CYS A 321 -1.89 -23.18 -36.03
C CYS A 321 -2.03 -23.84 -37.41
N ARG A 322 -2.63 -25.03 -37.48
CA ARG A 322 -3.11 -25.68 -38.71
C ARG A 322 -4.56 -26.08 -38.54
#